data_AF-A0A1I3HRT0-F1
#
_entry.id   AF-A0A1I3HRT0-F1
#
_cell.length_a   1.000
_cell.length_b   1.000
_cell.length_c   1.000
_cell.angle_alpha   90.00
_cell.angle_beta   90.00
_cell.angle_gamma   90.00
#
_symmetry.space_group_name_H-M   'P 1'
#
loop_
_entity.id
_entity.type
_entity.pdbx_description
1 polymer ?
#
loop_
_entity_poly.entity_id
_entity_poly.type
_entity_poly.pdbx_seq_one_letter_code
_entity_poly.pdbx_strand_id
1 'polypeptide(L)' 'MTEIILKSNLPKSKLDALLNFLKTFDVTVEIKESKKKNIKKFPFTIGIWEDYDITGKELREKSWTRK' A
#
# COMPACT_ATOMS: atom_id res chain seq x y z
N MET A 1 -25.51 -3.53 6.70
CA MET A 1 -24.29 -2.70 6.83
C MET A 1 -23.70 -2.54 5.44
N THR A 2 -23.61 -1.32 4.93
CA THR A 2 -23.04 -0.99 3.63
C THR A 2 -21.72 -0.26 3.83
N GLU A 3 -20.64 -0.78 3.25
CA GLU A 3 -19.30 -0.20 3.37
C GLU A 3 -18.90 0.49 2.08
N ILE A 4 -18.42 1.74 2.19
CA ILE A 4 -17.91 2.52 1.06
C ILE A 4 -16.38 2.52 1.15
N ILE A 5 -15.71 1.85 0.20
CA ILE A 5 -14.25 1.77 0.16
C ILE A 5 -13.70 2.80 -0.83
N LEU A 6 -13.01 3.82 -0.31
CA LEU A 6 -12.36 4.84 -1.10
C LEU A 6 -10.98 4.36 -1.56
N LYS A 7 -10.81 4.07 -2.86
CA LYS A 7 -9.55 3.55 -3.43
C LYS A 7 -8.41 4.58 -3.50
N SER A 8 -8.71 5.87 -3.32
CA SER A 8 -7.72 6.94 -3.47
C SER A 8 -7.56 7.73 -2.18
N ASN A 9 -6.36 8.28 -1.98
CA ASN A 9 -6.09 9.19 -0.88
C ASN A 9 -6.76 10.53 -1.21
N LEU A 10 -7.99 10.72 -0.76
CA LEU A 10 -8.74 11.93 -0.99
C LEU A 10 -8.28 13.03 -0.02
N PRO A 11 -8.19 14.29 -0.49
CA PRO A 11 -7.94 15.42 0.40
C PRO A 11 -9.08 15.55 1.43
N LYS A 12 -8.75 15.99 2.65
CA LYS A 12 -9.70 16.13 3.77
C LYS A 12 -10.97 16.91 3.39
N SER A 13 -10.81 17.99 2.64
CA SER A 13 -11.94 18.82 2.18
C SER A 13 -13.00 18.04 1.37
N LYS A 14 -12.59 17.04 0.58
CA LYS A 14 -13.53 16.19 -0.18
C LYS A 14 -14.21 15.16 0.73
N LEU A 15 -13.51 14.65 1.73
CA LEU A 15 -14.10 13.76 2.74
C LEU A 15 -15.14 14.51 3.58
N ASP A 16 -14.85 15.73 3.99
CA ASP A 16 -15.77 16.57 4.76
C ASP A 16 -17.04 16.89 3.96
N ALA A 17 -16.91 17.21 2.67
CA ALA A 17 -18.05 17.41 1.78
C ALA A 17 -18.91 16.14 1.63
N LEU A 18 -18.28 14.96 1.50
CA LEU A 18 -18.97 13.68 1.44
C LEU A 18 -19.71 13.37 2.73
N LEU A 19 -19.08 13.60 3.88
CA LEU A 19 -19.69 13.40 5.20
C LEU A 19 -20.89 14.32 5.41
N ASN A 20 -20.77 15.60 5.02
CA ASN A 20 -21.87 16.55 5.10
C ASN A 20 -23.02 16.14 4.18
N PHE A 21 -22.71 15.69 2.96
CA PHE A 21 -23.72 15.14 2.06
C PHE A 21 -24.45 13.95 2.70
N LEU A 22 -23.73 12.95 3.22
CA LEU A 22 -24.35 11.78 3.85
C LEU A 22 -25.19 12.13 5.09
N LYS A 23 -24.77 13.13 5.88
CA LYS A 23 -25.55 13.65 7.01
C LYS A 23 -26.88 14.27 6.57
N THR A 24 -26.93 14.94 5.40
CA THR A 24 -28.21 15.48 4.89
C THR A 24 -29.24 14.40 4.53
N PHE A 25 -28.79 13.16 4.32
CA PHE A 25 -29.64 12.00 4.08
C PHE A 25 -29.94 11.19 5.37
N ASP A 26 -29.64 11.74 6.55
CA ASP A 26 -29.81 11.08 7.86
C ASP A 26 -29.07 9.73 7.98
N VAL A 27 -27.96 9.60 7.26
CA VAL A 27 -27.12 8.39 7.28
C VAL A 27 -26.05 8.55 8.37
N THR A 28 -26.02 7.61 9.31
CA THR A 28 -24.95 7.50 10.29
C THR A 28 -23.71 6.85 9.67
N VAL A 29 -22.57 7.54 9.74
CA VAL A 29 -21.32 7.10 9.10
C VAL A 29 -20.20 7.04 10.13
N GLU A 30 -19.49 5.93 10.18
CA GLU A 30 -18.27 5.77 10.96
C GLU A 30 -17.04 5.80 10.04
N ILE A 31 -16.03 6.61 10.38
CA ILE A 31 -14.79 6.71 9.61
C ILE A 31 -13.77 5.74 10.22
N LYS A 32 -13.42 4.68 9.48
CA LYS A 32 -12.30 3.80 9.83
C LYS A 32 -11.08 4.17 8.98
N GLU A 33 -10.16 4.94 9.56
CA GLU A 33 -8.86 5.19 8.93
C GLU A 33 -8.00 3.93 9.00
N SER A 34 -7.81 3.28 7.85
CA SER A 34 -6.83 2.19 7.75
C SER A 34 -5.43 2.80 7.71
N LYS A 35 -4.68 2.69 8.81
CA LYS A 35 -3.24 2.95 8.78
C LYS A 35 -2.62 1.99 7.76
N LYS A 36 -1.99 2.52 6.71
CA LYS A 36 -1.15 1.70 5.82
C LYS A 36 -0.15 0.96 6.70
N LYS A 37 -0.28 -0.37 6.80
CA LYS A 37 0.75 -1.20 7.41
C LYS A 37 2.02 -0.93 6.62
N ASN A 38 3.04 -0.43 7.31
CA ASN A 38 4.35 -0.23 6.72
C ASN A 38 4.88 -1.65 6.41
N ILE A 39 4.72 -2.09 5.16
CA ILE A 39 5.23 -3.37 4.71
C ILE A 39 6.76 -3.21 4.75
N LYS A 40 7.38 -3.63 5.86
CA LYS A 40 8.83 -3.80 5.89
C LYS A 40 9.16 -4.75 4.74
N LYS A 41 9.85 -4.25 3.72
CA LYS A 41 10.38 -5.08 2.65
C LYS A 41 11.32 -6.07 3.31
N PHE A 42 10.88 -7.31 3.44
CA PHE A 42 11.72 -8.39 3.94
C PHE A 42 12.77 -8.63 2.86
N PRO A 43 14.06 -8.40 3.14
CA PRO A 43 15.08 -8.63 2.13
C PRO A 43 15.29 -10.15 2.08
N PHE A 44 14.66 -10.80 1.11
CA PHE A 44 14.75 -12.26 0.90
C PHE A 44 16.18 -12.74 0.60
N THR A 45 17.15 -11.84 0.51
CA THR A 45 18.52 -12.10 0.04
C THR A 45 19.60 -11.89 1.10
N ILE A 46 19.27 -11.36 2.29
CA ILE A 46 20.30 -10.91 3.24
C ILE A 46 21.18 -12.05 3.77
N GLY A 47 20.66 -13.24 4.09
CA GLY A 47 21.46 -14.21 4.85
C GLY A 47 22.58 -14.95 4.10
N ILE A 48 22.51 -15.11 2.78
CA ILE A 48 23.49 -15.91 2.01
C ILE A 48 24.37 -15.02 1.12
N TRP A 49 23.89 -13.83 0.80
CA TRP A 49 24.53 -12.93 -0.16
C TRP A 49 24.91 -11.58 0.47
N GLU A 50 24.83 -11.42 1.80
CA GLU A 50 25.21 -10.17 2.51
C GLU A 50 26.66 -9.76 2.22
N ASP A 51 27.56 -10.75 2.20
CA ASP A 51 29.00 -10.53 1.99
C ASP A 51 29.37 -10.41 0.50
N TYR A 52 28.40 -10.58 -0.40
CA TYR A 52 28.62 -10.50 -1.84
C TYR A 52 28.10 -9.16 -2.35
N ASP A 53 28.99 -8.37 -2.97
CA ASP A 53 28.65 -7.12 -3.67
C ASP A 53 27.97 -7.42 -5.02
N ILE A 54 26.82 -8.12 -4.96
CA ILE A 54 26.07 -8.57 -6.13
C ILE A 54 24.61 -8.18 -5.94
N THR A 55 24.09 -7.38 -6.85
CA THR A 55 22.69 -6.97 -6.80
C THR A 55 21.76 -8.09 -7.32
N GLY A 56 20.52 -8.14 -6.83
CA GLY A 56 19.53 -9.10 -7.31
C GLY A 56 19.24 -9.00 -8.82
N LYS A 57 19.53 -7.84 -9.43
CA LYS A 57 19.45 -7.61 -10.87
C LYS A 57 20.56 -8.37 -11.62
N GLU A 58 21.79 -8.33 -11.12
CA GLU A 58 22.93 -9.04 -11.71
C GLU A 58 22.78 -10.56 -11.65
N LEU A 59 22.25 -11.10 -10.55
CA LEU A 59 21.97 -12.54 -10.43
C LEU A 59 20.96 -13.00 -11.49
N ARG A 60 19.94 -12.18 -11.71
CA ARG A 60 18.87 -12.43 -12.67
C ARG A 60 19.39 -12.38 -14.11
N GLU A 61 20.23 -11.40 -14.44
CA GLU A 61 20.87 -11.30 -15.75
C GLU A 61 21.82 -12.49 -16.01
N LYS A 62 22.72 -12.81 -15.07
CA LYS A 62 23.66 -13.95 -15.20
C LYS A 62 22.96 -15.30 -15.35
N SER A 63 21.79 -15.46 -14.74
CA SER A 63 21.01 -16.71 -14.85
C SER A 63 20.29 -16.82 -16.20
N TRP A 64 19.82 -15.71 -16.77
CA TRP A 64 19.12 -15.70 -18.06
C TRP A 64 20.04 -15.67 -19.28
N THR A 65 21.29 -15.23 -19.14
CA THR A 65 22.27 -15.22 -20.24
C THR A 65 22.99 -16.55 -20.45
N ARG A 66 22.64 -17.61 -19.71
CA ARG A 66 23.10 -18.97 -20.03
C ARG A 66 22.36 -19.47 -21.27
N LYS A 67 22.91 -19.19 -22.44
CA LYS A 67 22.53 -19.77 -23.73
C LYS A 67 23.73 -20.49 -24.33
#